data_AF-F4RV62-F1
#
_entry.id   AF-F4RV62-F1
#
_cell.length_a   1.000
_cell.length_b   1.000
_cell.length_c   1.000
_cell.angle_alpha   90.00
_cell.angle_beta   90.00
_cell.angle_gamma   90.00
#
_symmetry.space_group_name_H-M   'P 1'
#
loop_
_entity.id
_entity.type
_entity.pdbx_description
1 polymer ?
#
loop_
_entity_poly.entity_id
_entity_poly.type
_entity_poly.pdbx_seq_one_letter_code
_entity_poly.pdbx_strand_id
1 'polypeptide(L)'
;YVSDVNLSDGTTVSAGSRFTKIWLVHNSGSIAWPEGTQIVFTGGFVNGHVSAFPVPSALPNEVVEVSIDTTAPEESGDYAQFWRLMDPTGSKFGDRLWLRLNVLMGDQL
;
A
#
# COMPACT_ATOMS: atom_id res chain seq x y z
N TYR A 1 0.65 -0.97 -11.51
CA TYR A 1 -0.40 -1.65 -10.73
C TYR A 1 -0.99 -2.75 -11.57
N VAL A 2 -1.26 -3.92 -10.99
CA VAL A 2 -1.98 -5.02 -11.65
C VAL A 2 -3.33 -5.23 -10.99
N SER A 3 -3.33 -5.52 -9.69
CA SER A 3 -4.56 -5.74 -8.92
C SER A 3 -4.30 -5.61 -7.42
N ASP A 4 -5.38 -5.46 -6.66
CA ASP A 4 -5.37 -5.82 -5.24
C ASP A 4 -5.30 -7.34 -5.10
N VAL A 5 -4.37 -7.85 -4.28
CA VAL A 5 -4.34 -9.28 -3.92
C VAL A 5 -5.31 -9.54 -2.77
N ASN A 6 -5.38 -8.60 -1.83
CA ASN A 6 -6.36 -8.61 -0.75
C ASN A 6 -6.96 -7.20 -0.54
N LEU A 7 -8.03 -7.14 0.26
CA LEU A 7 -8.70 -5.90 0.67
C LEU A 7 -9.03 -5.01 -0.54
N SER A 8 -9.93 -5.49 -1.41
CA SER A 8 -10.43 -4.71 -2.54
C SER A 8 -10.96 -3.35 -2.07
N ASP A 9 -10.96 -2.37 -2.96
CA ASP A 9 -11.45 -1.03 -2.63
C ASP A 9 -12.83 -1.01 -1.98
N GLY A 10 -12.92 -0.33 -0.83
CA GLY A 10 -14.15 -0.21 -0.05
C GLY A 10 -14.41 -1.39 0.88
N THR A 11 -13.44 -2.30 1.06
CA THR A 11 -13.55 -3.37 2.07
C THR A 11 -13.87 -2.77 3.45
N THR A 12 -14.88 -3.34 4.10
CA THR A 12 -15.25 -2.98 5.46
C THR A 12 -14.36 -3.69 6.48
N VAL A 13 -13.80 -2.95 7.43
CA VAL A 13 -12.95 -3.47 8.51
C VAL A 13 -13.35 -2.88 9.86
N SER A 14 -13.04 -3.59 10.95
CA SER A 14 -13.25 -3.07 12.30
C SER A 14 -12.30 -1.91 12.61
N ALA A 15 -12.78 -0.92 13.34
CA ALA A 15 -11.96 0.12 13.94
C ALA A 15 -10.76 -0.47 14.71
N GLY A 16 -9.58 0.14 14.57
CA GLY A 16 -8.34 -0.29 15.23
C GLY A 16 -7.76 -1.65 14.76
N SER A 17 -8.41 -2.34 13.81
CA SER A 17 -7.93 -3.63 13.31
C SER A 17 -6.59 -3.49 12.56
N ARG A 18 -5.73 -4.49 12.71
CA ARG A 18 -4.44 -4.58 12.01
C ARG A 18 -4.53 -5.57 10.87
N PHE A 19 -3.96 -5.21 9.73
CA PHE A 19 -3.91 -6.07 8.56
C PHE A 19 -2.73 -5.70 7.66
N THR A 20 -2.36 -6.65 6.81
CA THR A 20 -1.39 -6.41 5.73
C THR A 20 -2.17 -6.13 4.46
N LYS A 21 -1.92 -5.01 3.80
CA LYS A 21 -2.44 -4.75 2.45
C LYS A 21 -1.42 -5.21 1.43
N ILE A 22 -1.86 -5.95 0.41
CA ILE A 22 -1.01 -6.52 -0.64
C ILE A 22 -1.55 -6.10 -2.01
N TRP A 23 -0.67 -5.53 -2.83
CA TRP A 23 -0.90 -5.25 -4.23
C TRP A 23 -0.02 -6.13 -5.10
N LEU A 24 -0.56 -6.53 -6.25
CA LEU A 24 0.22 -7.12 -7.31
C LEU A 24 0.73 -6.00 -8.22
N VAL A 25 2.05 -5.91 -8.41
CA VAL A 25 2.70 -4.81 -9.11
C VAL A 25 3.64 -5.35 -10.17
N HIS A 26 3.48 -4.88 -11.40
CA HIS A 26 4.29 -5.24 -12.55
C HIS A 26 5.39 -4.20 -12.79
N ASN A 27 6.63 -4.64 -12.94
CA ASN A 27 7.70 -3.81 -13.46
C ASN A 27 7.57 -3.68 -14.99
N SER A 28 6.85 -2.65 -15.43
CA SER A 28 6.69 -2.29 -16.85
C SER A 28 7.89 -1.52 -17.43
N GLY A 29 8.95 -1.33 -16.65
CA GLY A 29 10.18 -0.67 -17.09
C GLY A 29 11.11 -1.61 -17.88
N SER A 30 12.13 -1.03 -18.50
CA SER A 30 13.16 -1.78 -19.24
C SER A 30 14.35 -2.21 -18.38
N ILE A 31 14.39 -1.81 -17.10
CA ILE A 31 15.44 -2.14 -16.14
C ILE A 31 14.83 -2.73 -14.86
N ALA A 32 15.63 -3.49 -14.12
CA ALA A 32 15.24 -3.95 -12.80
C ALA A 32 15.00 -2.76 -11.86
N TRP A 33 14.11 -2.93 -10.89
CA TRP A 33 13.98 -1.95 -9.81
C TRP A 33 15.32 -1.78 -9.09
N PRO A 34 15.76 -0.54 -8.82
CA PRO A 34 17.00 -0.31 -8.09
C PRO A 34 17.03 -1.06 -6.75
N GLU A 35 18.19 -1.61 -6.38
CA GLU A 35 18.39 -2.21 -5.06
C GLU A 35 18.09 -1.16 -3.97
N GLY A 36 17.30 -1.52 -2.96
CA GLY A 36 16.85 -0.57 -1.93
C GLY A 36 15.60 0.23 -2.31
N THR A 37 14.90 -0.14 -3.37
CA THR A 37 13.55 0.39 -3.66
C THR A 37 12.62 0.15 -2.46
N GLN A 38 11.82 1.18 -2.15
CA GLN A 38 10.82 1.15 -1.09
C GLN A 38 9.46 1.59 -1.62
N ILE A 39 8.39 1.20 -0.94
CA ILE A 39 7.08 1.84 -1.07
C ILE A 39 6.94 2.89 0.02
N VAL A 40 6.55 4.11 -0.35
CA VAL A 40 6.45 5.24 0.57
C VAL A 40 5.05 5.82 0.61
N PHE A 41 4.66 6.29 1.79
CA PHE A 41 3.41 7.01 2.01
C PHE A 41 3.46 8.37 1.31
N THR A 42 2.36 8.73 0.64
CA THR A 42 2.25 9.98 -0.12
C THR A 42 1.02 10.82 0.23
N GLY A 43 0.11 10.29 1.06
CA GLY A 43 -1.04 11.04 1.55
C GLY A 43 -2.20 10.14 1.98
N GLY A 44 -3.24 10.77 2.55
CA GLY A 44 -4.38 10.08 3.13
C GLY A 44 -4.33 10.05 4.66
N PHE A 45 -5.03 9.11 5.29
CA PHE A 45 -4.97 8.97 6.74
C PHE A 45 -3.65 8.35 7.18
N VAL A 46 -3.17 8.78 8.35
CA VAL A 46 -1.92 8.31 8.94
C VAL A 46 -2.24 7.44 10.15
N ASN A 47 -1.60 6.29 10.24
CA ASN A 47 -1.75 5.35 11.34
C ASN A 47 -0.37 5.01 11.93
N GLY A 48 0.17 5.95 12.70
CA GLY A 48 1.47 5.80 13.35
C GLY A 48 2.59 6.55 12.62
N HIS A 49 3.81 6.02 12.70
CA HIS A 49 5.03 6.72 12.27
C HIS A 49 5.75 6.09 11.08
N VAL A 50 5.33 4.92 10.60
CA VAL A 50 6.01 4.25 9.49
C VAL A 50 5.52 4.82 8.16
N SER A 51 6.43 5.46 7.42
CA SER A 51 6.15 6.13 6.15
C SER A 51 6.78 5.43 4.94
N ALA A 52 7.54 4.34 5.15
CA ALA A 52 8.21 3.60 4.09
C ALA A 52 8.42 2.12 4.46
N PHE A 53 8.30 1.22 3.49
CA PHE A 53 8.59 -0.22 3.62
C PHE A 53 9.46 -0.70 2.46
N PRO A 54 10.42 -1.62 2.69
CA PRO A 54 11.14 -2.25 1.60
C PRO A 54 10.19 -3.08 0.74
N VAL A 55 10.48 -3.18 -0.56
CA VAL A 55 9.73 -4.04 -1.49
C VAL A 55 10.65 -5.08 -2.13
N PRO A 56 10.11 -6.21 -2.62
CA PRO A 56 10.90 -7.14 -3.40
C PRO A 56 11.53 -6.47 -4.62
N SER A 57 12.71 -6.94 -5.03
CA SER A 57 13.26 -6.59 -6.34
C SER A 57 12.37 -7.13 -7.45
N ALA A 58 12.27 -6.41 -8.56
CA ALA A 58 11.52 -6.84 -9.73
C ALA A 58 12.36 -6.60 -10.99
N LEU A 59 12.63 -7.65 -11.75
CA LEU A 59 13.23 -7.59 -13.09
C LEU A 59 12.24 -7.00 -14.12
N PRO A 60 12.70 -6.58 -15.30
CA PRO A 60 11.80 -6.17 -16.37
C PRO A 60 10.76 -7.25 -16.68
N ASN A 61 9.50 -6.83 -16.77
CA ASN A 61 8.33 -7.69 -16.96
C ASN A 61 7.97 -8.62 -15.79
N GLU A 62 8.67 -8.54 -14.66
CA GLU A 62 8.33 -9.31 -13.47
C GLU A 62 7.14 -8.69 -12.74
N VAL A 63 6.31 -9.55 -12.15
CA VAL A 63 5.18 -9.18 -11.31
C VAL A 63 5.47 -9.64 -9.89
N VAL A 64 5.43 -8.71 -8.94
CA VAL A 64 5.74 -8.96 -7.53
C VAL A 64 4.61 -8.49 -6.62
N GLU A 65 4.52 -9.10 -5.45
CA GLU A 65 3.64 -8.65 -4.38
C GLU A 65 4.32 -7.55 -3.58
N VAL A 66 3.67 -6.40 -3.48
CA VAL A 66 4.10 -5.28 -2.64
C VAL A 66 3.13 -5.17 -1.49
N SER A 67 3.65 -5.18 -0.25
CA SER A 67 2.83 -5.20 0.95
C SER A 67 3.18 -4.09 1.93
N ILE A 68 2.18 -3.66 2.69
CA ILE A 68 2.36 -2.80 3.87
C ILE A 68 1.60 -3.38 5.06
N ASP A 69 2.16 -3.24 6.26
CA ASP A 69 1.44 -3.49 7.50
C ASP A 69 0.83 -2.19 7.99
N THR A 70 -0.47 -2.24 8.31
CA THR A 70 -1.27 -1.05 8.55
C THR A 70 -2.37 -1.32 9.58
N THR A 71 -2.83 -0.27 10.26
CA THR A 71 -3.91 -0.29 11.26
C THR A 71 -5.07 0.60 10.82
N ALA A 72 -6.31 0.11 10.84
CA ALA A 72 -7.48 0.95 10.59
C ALA A 72 -7.60 2.09 11.62
N PRO A 73 -8.14 3.25 11.24
CA PRO A 73 -8.57 4.28 12.18
C PRO A 73 -9.49 3.76 13.28
N GLU A 74 -9.52 4.46 14.41
CA GLU A 74 -10.40 4.14 15.54
C GLU A 74 -11.83 4.66 15.35
N GLU A 75 -12.02 5.61 14.44
CA GLU A 75 -13.31 6.21 14.12
C GLU A 75 -13.91 5.56 12.87
N SER A 76 -15.24 5.44 12.86
CA SER A 76 -15.98 4.94 11.70
C SER A 76 -15.94 5.94 10.55
N GLY A 77 -15.81 5.47 9.31
CA GLY A 77 -15.81 6.33 8.14
C GLY A 77 -15.15 5.72 6.91
N ASP A 78 -15.10 6.50 5.83
CA ASP A 78 -14.41 6.11 4.61
C ASP A 78 -13.00 6.69 4.60
N TYR A 79 -12.02 5.80 4.46
CA TYR A 79 -10.61 6.15 4.59
C TYR A 79 -9.82 5.67 3.39
N ALA A 80 -8.80 6.45 3.02
CA ALA A 80 -7.84 6.06 2.00
C ALA A 80 -6.41 6.39 2.40
N GLN A 81 -5.47 5.52 2.02
CA GLN A 81 -4.03 5.79 2.02
C GLN A 81 -3.49 5.69 0.60
N PHE A 82 -2.52 6.54 0.29
CA PHE A 82 -1.87 6.59 -1.01
C PHE A 82 -0.37 6.35 -0.89
N TRP A 83 0.13 5.48 -1.75
CA TRP A 83 1.50 5.00 -1.70
C TRP A 83 2.15 5.06 -3.09
N ARG A 84 3.48 5.11 -3.12
CA ARG A 84 4.24 5.10 -4.37
C ARG A 84 5.60 4.46 -4.18
N LEU A 85 6.12 3.80 -5.21
CA LEU A 85 7.49 3.30 -5.19
C LEU A 85 8.48 4.47 -5.23
N MET A 86 9.60 4.30 -4.54
CA MET A 86 10.69 5.26 -4.44
C MET A 86 12.02 4.52 -4.55
N ASP A 87 12.92 5.05 -5.38
CA ASP A 87 14.27 4.53 -5.50
C ASP A 87 15.19 5.05 -4.36
N PRO A 88 16.40 4.51 -4.20
CA PRO A 88 17.34 4.97 -3.15
C PRO A 88 17.80 6.42 -3.28
N THR A 89 17.59 7.07 -4.44
CA THR A 89 17.89 8.49 -4.64
C THR A 89 16.78 9.40 -4.10
N GLY A 90 15.65 8.82 -3.68
CA GLY A 90 14.47 9.54 -3.24
C GLY A 90 13.48 9.84 -4.37
N SER A 91 13.72 9.34 -5.58
CA SER A 91 12.87 9.60 -6.74
C SER A 91 11.69 8.64 -6.76
N LYS A 92 10.47 9.19 -6.80
CA LYS A 92 9.24 8.38 -6.86
C LYS A 92 8.94 7.94 -8.28
N PHE A 93 8.55 6.68 -8.47
CA PHE A 93 8.26 6.12 -9.80
C PHE A 93 7.04 5.19 -9.78
N GLY A 94 6.63 4.75 -10.97
CA GLY A 94 5.48 3.87 -11.16
C GLY A 94 4.14 4.53 -10.80
N ASP A 95 3.11 3.69 -10.79
CA ASP A 95 1.74 4.07 -10.45
C ASP A 95 1.60 4.41 -8.97
N ARG A 96 0.58 5.21 -8.65
CA ARG A 96 0.11 5.35 -7.28
C ARG A 96 -0.65 4.09 -6.89
N LEU A 97 -0.30 3.51 -5.74
CA LEU A 97 -1.02 2.41 -5.11
C LEU A 97 -1.91 2.99 -4.00
N TRP A 98 -3.05 2.35 -3.73
CA TRP A 98 -3.96 2.84 -2.71
C TRP A 98 -4.63 1.72 -1.93
N LEU A 99 -4.96 2.06 -0.69
CA LEU A 99 -5.79 1.28 0.22
C LEU A 99 -7.03 2.12 0.47
N ARG A 100 -8.22 1.60 0.17
CA ARG A 100 -9.49 2.26 0.49
C ARG A 100 -10.35 1.35 1.35
N LEU A 101 -10.78 1.86 2.49
CA LEU A 101 -11.49 1.12 3.53
C LEU A 101 -12.75 1.85 3.94
N ASN A 102 -13.75 1.06 4.31
CA ASN A 102 -14.85 1.52 5.13
C ASN A 102 -14.61 0.99 6.56
N VAL A 103 -14.52 1.87 7.55
CA VAL A 103 -14.25 1.48 8.93
C VAL A 103 -15.55 1.57 9.71
N LEU A 104 -15.88 0.50 10.43
CA LEU A 104 -17.03 0.43 11.32
C LEU A 104 -16.58 0.12 12.74
N MET A 105 -17.28 0.69 13.73
CA MET A 105 -17.08 0.31 15.12
C MET A 105 -17.56 -1.14 15.35
N GLY A 106 -17.02 -1.83 16.36
CA GLY A 106 -17.27 -3.26 16.58
C GLY A 106 -18.74 -3.64 16.85
N ASP A 107 -19.58 -2.66 17.16
CA ASP A 107 -21.04 -2.79 17.33
C ASP A 107 -21.84 -2.54 16.03
N GLN A 108 -21.16 -2.23 14.92
CA GLN A 108 -21.77 -1.87 13.63
C GLN A 108 -21.45 -2.84 12.48
N LEU A 109 -20.72 -3.93 12.73
CA LEU A 109 -20.33 -4.94 11.75
C LEU A 109 -21.37 -6.03 11.53
#